data_AF-A0A9P4Y1Y8-F1
#
_entry.id   AF-A0A9P4Y1Y8-F1
#
_cell.length_a   1.000
_cell.length_b   1.000
_cell.length_c   1.000
_cell.angle_alpha   90.00
_cell.angle_beta   90.00
_cell.angle_gamma   90.00
#
_symmetry.space_group_name_H-M   'P 1'
#
loop_
_entity.id
_entity.type
_entity.pdbx_description
1 polymer ?
#
loop_
_entity_poly.entity_id
_entity_poly.type
_entity_poly.pdbx_seq_one_letter_code
_entity_poly.pdbx_strand_id
1 'polypeptide(L)'
;MQPTVRIISGGRAPTVPKYRHSCDRCQKVKVRCSQDKPRCTRCAQRNLRCVYSEWRAVGRPKTRPNPPRHAPEDFEEGPGRIRDLPPFGTIESESISWSEYHLLRLH
;
A
#
# COMPACT_ATOMS: atom_id res chain seq x y z
N MET A 1 29.47 48.22 -4.83
CA MET A 1 29.41 46.86 -4.25
C MET A 1 28.04 46.28 -4.62
N GLN A 2 27.99 45.33 -5.55
CA GLN A 2 26.72 44.73 -6.03
C GLN A 2 26.55 43.34 -5.39
N PRO A 3 25.43 43.03 -4.72
CA PRO A 3 25.21 41.70 -4.19
C PRO A 3 24.87 40.73 -5.33
N THR A 4 25.59 39.62 -5.43
CA THR A 4 25.34 38.57 -6.42
C THR A 4 24.30 37.60 -5.85
N VAL A 5 23.11 37.61 -6.43
CA VAL A 5 22.04 36.66 -6.05
C VAL A 5 22.38 35.29 -6.63
N ARG A 6 22.57 34.29 -5.76
CA ARG A 6 22.77 32.89 -6.19
C ARG A 6 21.42 32.26 -6.52
N ILE A 7 21.15 32.06 -7.80
CA ILE A 7 20.00 31.26 -8.27
C ILE A 7 20.22 29.80 -7.85
N ILE A 8 19.39 29.28 -6.94
CA ILE A 8 19.36 27.85 -6.58
C ILE A 8 18.44 27.14 -7.57
N SER A 9 18.99 26.67 -8.69
CA SER A 9 18.27 25.88 -9.70
C SER A 9 18.10 24.43 -9.23
N GLY A 10 17.15 24.21 -8.32
CA GLY A 10 16.69 22.88 -7.90
C GLY A 10 15.51 22.37 -8.73
N GLY A 11 15.61 22.35 -10.06
CA GLY A 11 14.54 21.91 -10.96
C GLY A 11 14.79 20.49 -11.48
N ARG A 12 14.02 19.51 -11.01
CA ARG A 12 14.06 18.12 -11.52
C ARG A 12 13.53 18.11 -12.96
N ALA A 13 14.35 17.67 -13.92
CA ALA A 13 13.95 17.49 -15.31
C ALA A 13 12.71 16.56 -15.41
N PRO A 14 11.84 16.73 -16.43
CA PRO A 14 10.70 15.86 -16.65
C PRO A 14 11.18 14.45 -17.01
N THR A 15 11.26 13.58 -16.01
CA THR A 15 11.52 12.16 -16.23
C THR A 15 10.27 11.52 -16.80
N VAL A 16 10.38 10.84 -17.94
CA VAL A 16 9.27 10.07 -18.55
C VAL A 16 8.57 9.25 -17.46
N PRO A 17 7.24 9.37 -17.31
CA PRO A 17 6.50 8.66 -16.26
C PRO A 17 6.65 7.15 -16.48
N LYS A 18 7.35 6.50 -15.56
CA LYS A 18 7.45 5.04 -15.54
C LYS A 18 6.12 4.48 -15.04
N TYR A 19 5.53 3.51 -15.73
CA TYR A 19 4.31 2.84 -15.26
C TYR A 19 4.65 1.56 -14.47
N ARG A 20 3.70 1.11 -13.64
CA ARG A 20 3.80 -0.21 -12.99
C ARG A 20 3.66 -1.32 -14.02
N HIS A 21 4.40 -2.41 -13.83
CA HIS A 21 4.29 -3.61 -14.66
C HIS A 21 2.98 -4.39 -14.43
N SER A 22 2.40 -4.28 -13.23
CA SER A 22 1.13 -4.90 -12.88
C SER A 22 0.04 -3.85 -12.77
N CYS A 23 -1.16 -4.17 -13.26
CA CYS A 23 -2.33 -3.30 -13.09
C CYS A 23 -2.82 -3.27 -11.63
N ASP A 24 -3.55 -2.22 -11.26
CA ASP A 24 -3.97 -1.95 -9.88
C ASP A 24 -4.85 -3.06 -9.31
N ARG A 25 -5.71 -3.66 -10.14
CA ARG A 25 -6.59 -4.76 -9.69
C ARG A 25 -5.78 -6.01 -9.36
N CYS A 26 -4.80 -6.37 -10.18
CA CYS A 26 -3.92 -7.50 -9.92
C CYS A 26 -3.04 -7.25 -8.70
N GLN A 27 -2.59 -6.01 -8.47
CA GLN A 27 -1.88 -5.66 -7.24
C GLN A 27 -2.76 -5.80 -6.00
N LYS A 28 -3.97 -5.24 -6.01
CA LYS A 28 -4.89 -5.25 -4.86
C LYS A 28 -5.19 -6.66 -4.37
N VAL A 29 -5.36 -7.60 -5.30
CA VAL A 29 -5.65 -9.01 -5.01
C VAL A 29 -4.40 -9.90 -5.02
N LYS A 30 -3.20 -9.30 -5.12
CA LYS A 30 -1.89 -9.96 -5.08
C LYS A 30 -1.74 -11.16 -6.03
N VAL A 31 -2.15 -11.00 -7.28
CA VAL A 31 -1.94 -12.03 -8.32
C VAL A 31 -1.01 -11.56 -9.43
N ARG A 32 -0.47 -12.51 -10.20
CA ARG A 32 0.30 -12.23 -11.42
C ARG A 32 -0.57 -11.52 -12.46
N CYS A 33 -0.01 -10.48 -13.08
CA CYS A 33 -0.64 -9.76 -14.19
C CYS A 33 -0.07 -10.25 -15.53
N SER A 34 -0.93 -10.48 -16.54
CA SER A 34 -0.51 -10.91 -17.89
C SER A 34 0.17 -9.79 -18.70
N GLN A 35 -0.03 -8.52 -18.32
CA GLN A 35 0.58 -7.35 -18.98
C GLN A 35 0.19 -7.11 -20.45
N ASP A 36 -0.85 -7.78 -20.95
CA ASP A 36 -1.45 -7.51 -22.27
C ASP A 36 -2.10 -6.11 -22.32
N LYS A 37 -2.07 -5.49 -23.50
CA LYS A 37 -2.70 -4.18 -23.77
C LYS A 37 -3.87 -4.38 -24.73
N PRO A 38 -5.01 -3.68 -24.54
CA PRO A 38 -5.25 -2.58 -23.59
C PRO A 38 -5.60 -3.01 -22.15
N ARG A 39 -5.96 -4.29 -21.95
CA ARG A 39 -6.35 -4.84 -20.64
C ARG A 39 -5.68 -6.20 -20.47
N CYS A 40 -5.22 -6.53 -19.26
CA CYS A 40 -4.68 -7.86 -19.01
C CYS A 40 -5.78 -8.94 -19.11
N THR A 41 -5.40 -10.18 -19.46
CA THR A 41 -6.33 -11.31 -19.67
C THR A 41 -7.38 -11.44 -18.57
N ARG A 42 -6.96 -11.39 -17.30
CA ARG A 42 -7.87 -11.56 -16.14
C ARG A 42 -8.89 -10.43 -16.03
N CYS A 43 -8.48 -9.19 -16.30
CA CYS A 43 -9.39 -8.05 -16.25
C CYS A 43 -10.31 -8.02 -17.46
N ALA A 44 -9.85 -8.48 -18.62
CA ALA A 44 -10.67 -8.63 -19.82
C ALA A 44 -11.77 -9.69 -19.61
N GLN A 45 -11.40 -10.89 -19.15
CA GLN A 45 -12.35 -11.98 -18.89
C GLN A 45 -13.42 -11.61 -17.87
N ARG A 46 -13.05 -10.88 -16.82
CA ARG A 46 -13.99 -10.46 -15.77
C ARG A 46 -14.71 -9.15 -16.09
N ASN A 47 -14.47 -8.59 -17.27
CA ASN A 47 -14.98 -7.28 -17.66
C ASN A 47 -14.70 -6.16 -16.63
N LEU A 48 -13.59 -6.25 -15.89
CA LEU A 48 -13.20 -5.26 -14.87
C LEU A 48 -12.28 -4.17 -15.41
N ARG A 49 -12.39 -2.96 -14.85
CA ARG A 49 -11.50 -1.83 -15.16
C ARG A 49 -10.02 -2.22 -14.92
N CYS A 50 -9.20 -2.12 -15.97
CA CYS A 50 -7.77 -2.41 -15.92
C CYS A 50 -7.00 -1.09 -16.04
N VAL A 51 -6.34 -0.67 -14.97
CA VAL A 51 -5.55 0.58 -14.94
C VAL A 51 -4.12 0.24 -14.58
N TYR A 52 -3.18 0.75 -15.38
CA TYR A 52 -1.76 0.73 -15.09
C TYR A 52 -1.37 2.09 -14.51
N SER A 53 -1.32 2.18 -13.19
CA SER A 53 -0.95 3.43 -12.52
C SER A 53 0.54 3.73 -12.66
N GLU A 54 0.87 5.02 -12.73
CA GLU A 54 2.25 5.51 -12.73
C GLU A 54 3.02 5.05 -11.48
N TRP A 55 4.26 4.65 -11.70
CA TRP A 55 5.23 4.43 -10.65
C TRP A 55 5.56 5.78 -10.01
N ARG A 56 5.03 5.98 -8.81
CA ARG A 56 5.48 7.05 -7.93
C ARG A 56 6.42 6.43 -6.90
N ALA A 57 7.71 6.73 -7.02
CA ALA A 57 8.65 6.41 -5.97
C ALA A 57 8.29 7.30 -4.78
N VAL A 58 7.67 6.72 -3.75
CA VAL A 58 7.56 7.40 -2.47
C VAL A 58 8.99 7.54 -1.97
N GLY A 59 9.55 8.74 -2.02
CA GLY A 59 10.88 9.00 -1.49
C GLY A 59 10.96 8.60 -0.02
N ARG A 60 12.18 8.42 0.50
CA ARG A 60 12.40 8.22 1.94
C ARG A 60 11.62 9.31 2.70
N PRO A 61 10.69 8.96 3.61
CA PRO A 61 10.04 9.98 4.42
C PRO A 61 11.13 10.79 5.13
N LYS A 62 11.10 12.12 5.00
CA LYS A 62 12.01 12.98 5.76
C LYS A 62 11.77 12.67 7.23
N THR A 63 12.79 12.19 7.94
CA THR A 63 12.73 11.99 9.39
C THR A 63 12.29 13.30 10.01
N ARG A 64 11.06 13.35 10.53
CA ARG A 64 10.64 14.45 11.39
C ARG A 64 11.38 14.26 12.72
N PRO A 65 11.96 15.31 13.32
CA PRO A 65 12.47 15.21 14.69
C PRO A 65 11.36 14.66 15.59
N ASN A 66 11.67 13.62 16.35
CA ASN A 66 10.73 13.07 17.32
C ASN A 66 10.49 14.16 18.38
N PRO A 67 9.24 14.60 18.65
CA PRO A 67 9.00 15.48 19.78
C PRO A 67 9.48 14.80 21.08
N PRO A 68 10.00 15.56 22.06
CA PRO A 68 10.46 15.00 23.32
C PRO A 68 9.30 14.23 23.97
N ARG A 69 9.54 12.95 24.25
CA ARG A 69 8.59 12.09 24.94
C ARG A 69 8.37 12.70 26.33
N HIS A 70 7.19 13.24 26.60
CA HIS A 70 6.79 13.60 27.96
C HIS A 70 6.73 12.31 28.78
N ALA A 71 7.42 12.31 29.93
CA ALA A 71 7.38 11.26 30.92
C ALA A 71 5.94 11.14 31.49
N PRO A 72 5.51 9.94 31.92
CA PRO A 72 4.16 9.76 32.44
C PRO A 72 4.08 10.31 33.87
N GLU A 73 3.18 11.26 34.09
CA GLU A 73 2.73 11.72 35.40
C GLU A 73 1.28 11.20 35.59
N ASP A 74 1.11 10.43 36.67
CA ASP A 74 -0.11 10.03 37.38
C ASP A 74 -1.38 9.66 36.59
N PHE A 75 -1.64 8.34 36.52
CA PHE A 75 -2.89 7.76 36.05
C PHE A 75 -3.81 7.47 37.26
N GLU A 76 -4.65 8.43 37.62
CA GLU A 76 -5.76 8.22 38.57
C GLU A 76 -6.77 7.20 37.99
N GLU A 77 -7.20 6.28 38.85
CA GLU A 77 -8.00 5.10 38.54
C GLU A 77 -9.41 5.44 38.04
N GLY A 78 -9.79 4.87 36.88
CA GLY A 78 -11.17 4.84 36.39
C GLY A 78 -11.63 3.40 36.13
N PRO A 79 -12.75 2.93 36.72
CA PRO A 79 -13.19 1.54 36.57
C PRO A 79 -14.00 1.39 35.27
N GLY A 80 -13.31 0.94 34.22
CA GLY A 80 -13.93 0.47 32.97
C GLY A 80 -13.16 -0.72 32.45
N ARG A 81 -13.30 -1.87 33.13
CA ARG A 81 -12.64 -3.12 32.75
C ARG A 81 -13.09 -3.54 31.35
N ILE A 82 -12.27 -3.26 30.34
CA ILE A 82 -12.25 -3.91 29.03
C ILE A 82 -11.79 -5.37 29.21
N ARG A 83 -12.31 -6.10 30.21
CA ARG A 83 -11.93 -7.49 30.49
C ARG A 83 -12.86 -8.51 29.82
N ASP A 84 -13.89 -8.02 29.12
CA ASP A 84 -14.82 -8.84 28.34
C ASP A 84 -14.79 -8.52 26.83
N LEU A 85 -13.83 -7.73 26.34
CA LEU A 85 -13.57 -7.70 24.89
C LEU A 85 -12.71 -8.92 24.53
N PRO A 86 -13.18 -9.80 23.63
CA PRO A 86 -12.36 -10.90 23.16
C PRO A 86 -11.06 -10.34 22.56
N PRO A 87 -9.90 -10.97 22.82
CA PRO A 87 -8.66 -10.57 22.17
C PRO A 87 -8.92 -10.64 20.66
N PHE A 88 -8.55 -9.57 19.95
CA PHE A 88 -8.50 -9.45 18.50
C PHE A 88 -9.06 -10.68 17.79
N GLY A 89 -10.29 -10.58 17.30
CA GLY A 89 -10.98 -11.64 16.57
C GLY A 89 -9.96 -12.45 15.79
N THR A 90 -9.87 -13.73 16.16
CA THR A 90 -9.06 -14.71 15.49
C THR A 90 -9.23 -14.46 14.00
N ILE A 91 -8.12 -14.10 13.35
CA ILE A 91 -7.93 -14.58 11.99
C ILE A 91 -7.80 -16.10 12.18
N GLU A 92 -8.94 -16.77 12.35
CA GLU A 92 -9.02 -18.19 12.11
C GLU A 92 -8.70 -18.36 10.63
N SER A 93 -7.44 -18.70 10.41
CA SER A 93 -7.03 -19.87 9.66
C SER A 93 -8.16 -20.85 9.26
N GLU A 94 -9.09 -20.43 8.42
CA GLU A 94 -9.44 -21.22 7.24
C GLU A 94 -8.46 -20.77 6.14
N SER A 95 -7.21 -21.23 6.13
CA SER A 95 -6.84 -22.61 5.81
C SER A 95 -7.71 -23.22 4.71
N ILE A 96 -8.10 -22.43 3.70
CA ILE A 96 -8.28 -23.02 2.37
C ILE A 96 -6.88 -23.29 1.84
N SER A 97 -6.37 -24.44 2.26
CA SER A 97 -5.20 -25.09 1.66
C SER A 97 -5.37 -25.10 0.15
N TRP A 98 -4.26 -24.96 -0.58
CA TRP A 98 -4.23 -25.03 -2.04
C TRP A 98 -4.86 -26.31 -2.63
N SER A 99 -5.18 -27.33 -1.81
CA SER A 99 -5.96 -28.52 -2.19
C SER A 99 -7.46 -28.27 -2.42
N GLU A 100 -8.12 -27.41 -1.63
CA GLU A 100 -9.55 -27.09 -1.83
C GLU A 100 -9.78 -26.20 -3.06
N TYR A 101 -8.83 -25.31 -3.36
CA TYR A 101 -8.84 -24.52 -4.59
C TYR A 101 -8.71 -25.38 -5.87
N HIS A 102 -8.24 -26.62 -5.76
CA HIS A 102 -8.09 -27.54 -6.88
C HIS A 102 -9.36 -28.33 -7.19
N LEU A 103 -10.25 -28.53 -6.21
CA LEU A 103 -11.53 -29.23 -6.39
C LEU A 103 -12.64 -28.32 -6.94
N LEU A 104 -12.59 -27.01 -6.70
CA LEU A 104 -13.53 -26.03 -7.27
C LEU A 104 -13.23 -25.62 -8.73
N ARG A 105 -12.31 -26.32 -9.40
CA ARG A 105 -11.90 -26.06 -10.80
C ARG A 105 -12.17 -27.24 -11.75
N LEU A 106 -12.82 -28.29 -11.27
CA LEU A 106 -13.39 -29.37 -12.08
C LEU A 106 -14.92 -29.31 -11.99
N HIS A 107 -15.50 -28.30 -12.64
CA HIS A 107 -16.87 -28.32 -13.12
C HIS A 107 -17.03 -27.32 -14.27
#